data_AF-A0A7X7BPA9-F1
#
_entry.id   AF-A0A7X7BPA9-F1
#
_cell.length_a   1.000
_cell.length_b   1.000
_cell.length_c   1.000
_cell.angle_alpha   90.00
_cell.angle_beta   90.00
_cell.angle_gamma   90.00
#
_symmetry.space_group_name_H-M   'P 1'
#
loop_
_entity.id
_entity.type
_entity.pdbx_description
1 polymer ?
#
loop_
_entity_poly.entity_id
_entity_poly.type
_entity_poly.pdbx_seq_one_letter_code
_entity_poly.pdbx_strand_id
1 'polypeptide(L)'
;MILSLLLNGRALLWAEENQIVLSDDTVPTHEASQMVVSLDVQEDSSETFVLPDIYEISINMIYPGEGDKKNELSISIKKLLIEGRGKDAAQKIGEVLGRQRKNSKAYLGFYCKKALPSIAGGLNERAQFLSWFLVGYGKSGLVMVSKEGIEKLSASGRRRGEFWKLVEEGKIPSEKLERIYETDDAVYIPFSSGEIFILDIVGSDQGEAAVWKILPEGINRKTWSAGPWEREITIRGDRVN
;
A
#
# COMPACT_ATOMS: atom_id res chain seq x y z
N MET A 1 -23.81 11.03 44.58
CA MET A 1 -23.14 9.72 44.73
C MET A 1 -21.72 9.89 44.19
N ILE A 2 -20.73 9.83 45.07
CA ILE A 2 -19.30 10.11 44.82
C ILE A 2 -18.56 8.76 44.72
N LEU A 3 -17.73 8.58 43.68
CA LEU A 3 -16.43 7.86 43.59
C LEU A 3 -16.07 7.75 42.09
N SER A 4 -15.08 8.45 41.53
CA SER A 4 -13.61 8.25 41.59
C SER A 4 -13.18 6.88 41.04
N LEU A 5 -12.14 6.65 40.24
CA LEU A 5 -11.08 7.41 39.54
C LEU A 5 -10.24 6.34 38.77
N LEU A 6 -9.49 6.76 37.75
CA LEU A 6 -8.29 6.16 37.07
C LEU A 6 -8.44 6.47 35.57
N LEU A 7 -7.87 7.51 34.95
CA LEU A 7 -6.54 8.17 35.03
C LEU A 7 -5.39 7.27 34.57
N ASN A 8 -4.98 7.49 33.31
CA ASN A 8 -3.63 7.55 32.71
C ASN A 8 -3.78 7.14 31.23
N GLY A 9 -3.49 7.95 30.22
CA GLY A 9 -2.66 9.15 30.13
C GLY A 9 -1.73 8.97 28.94
N ARG A 10 -1.83 9.84 27.93
CA ARG A 10 -0.68 10.35 27.15
C ARG A 10 -1.15 11.54 26.29
N ALA A 11 -0.89 12.71 26.85
CA ALA A 11 -0.73 13.98 26.16
C ALA A 11 0.44 13.85 25.15
N LEU A 12 0.30 14.29 23.89
CA LEU A 12 0.68 15.63 23.41
C LEU A 12 2.25 15.70 23.40
N LEU A 13 2.99 15.82 22.29
CA LEU A 13 3.08 17.06 21.51
C LEU A 13 4.24 17.14 20.47
N TRP A 14 3.97 18.03 19.50
CA TRP A 14 4.82 19.00 18.76
C TRP A 14 5.93 18.57 17.78
N ALA A 15 5.77 19.13 16.57
CA ALA A 15 6.82 19.60 15.69
C ALA A 15 7.58 20.77 16.32
N GLU A 16 8.87 20.92 16.00
CA GLU A 16 9.47 22.25 15.97
C GLU A 16 10.58 22.36 14.92
N GLU A 17 10.70 23.58 14.44
CA GLU A 17 11.36 24.11 13.26
C GLU A 17 12.77 24.61 13.62
N ASN A 18 13.59 24.82 12.59
CA ASN A 18 14.97 25.28 12.64
C ASN A 18 15.23 26.52 13.53
N GLN A 19 16.43 26.59 14.12
CA GLN A 19 17.24 27.82 14.08
C GLN A 19 18.74 27.55 14.27
N ILE A 20 19.52 28.22 13.42
CA ILE A 20 20.98 28.33 13.40
C ILE A 20 21.38 29.47 14.34
N VAL A 21 22.38 29.26 15.20
CA VAL A 21 23.24 30.34 15.74
C VAL A 21 24.68 29.82 15.82
N LEU A 22 25.59 30.62 15.23
CA LEU A 22 27.04 30.48 15.19
C LEU A 22 27.69 31.27 16.35
N SER A 23 28.94 30.89 16.68
CA SER A 23 29.97 31.60 17.49
C SER A 23 29.71 31.70 19.01
N ASP A 24 30.68 31.52 19.92
CA ASP A 24 32.10 31.89 19.87
C ASP A 24 32.98 31.12 20.91
N ASP A 25 34.29 31.14 20.64
CA ASP A 25 35.52 30.77 21.37
C ASP A 25 35.54 30.24 22.83
N THR A 26 36.32 29.15 23.06
CA THR A 26 37.62 29.19 23.77
C THR A 26 38.33 27.82 23.83
N VAL A 27 39.67 27.85 23.74
CA VAL A 27 40.67 26.75 23.74
C VAL A 27 41.74 27.12 24.81
N PRO A 28 42.73 26.29 25.22
CA PRO A 28 42.83 24.86 25.59
C PRO A 28 43.35 24.69 27.06
N THR A 29 43.45 23.47 27.60
CA THR A 29 44.72 22.89 28.12
C THR A 29 44.57 21.46 28.65
N HIS A 30 45.58 20.63 28.32
CA HIS A 30 46.14 19.40 28.95
C HIS A 30 45.19 18.46 29.74
N GLU A 31 45.21 17.14 29.55
CA GLU A 31 46.35 16.25 29.74
C GLU A 31 45.98 14.82 29.29
N ALA A 32 46.98 14.04 28.87
CA ALA A 32 46.81 12.67 28.43
C ALA A 32 46.37 11.75 29.59
N SER A 33 45.34 10.93 29.38
CA SER A 33 45.18 9.69 30.13
C SER A 33 44.55 8.63 29.24
N GLN A 34 45.36 7.64 28.89
CA GLN A 34 44.92 6.39 28.31
C GLN A 34 44.07 5.66 29.36
N MET A 35 42.75 5.72 29.21
CA MET A 35 41.87 4.71 29.78
C MET A 35 41.39 3.80 28.65
N VAL A 36 41.86 2.56 28.73
CA VAL A 36 41.28 1.40 28.08
C VAL A 36 39.84 1.30 28.60
N VAL A 37 38.90 1.87 27.86
CA VAL A 37 37.47 1.62 28.07
C VAL A 37 37.11 0.49 27.13
N SER A 38 36.91 -0.67 27.75
CA SER A 38 36.35 -1.88 27.19
C SER A 38 35.27 -1.55 26.15
N LEU A 39 35.34 -2.18 24.97
CA LEU A 39 34.17 -2.33 24.13
C LEU A 39 33.13 -3.08 24.97
N ASP A 40 32.25 -2.34 25.63
CA ASP A 40 30.89 -2.81 25.82
C ASP A 40 30.35 -3.00 24.41
N VAL A 41 30.44 -4.24 23.94
CA VAL A 41 29.49 -4.76 22.99
C VAL A 41 28.15 -4.57 23.69
N GLN A 42 27.50 -3.43 23.40
CA GLN A 42 26.06 -3.39 23.46
C GLN A 42 25.64 -4.57 22.59
N GLU A 43 25.27 -5.66 23.25
CA GLU A 43 24.24 -6.54 22.74
C GLU A 43 23.07 -5.59 22.45
N ASP A 44 23.07 -5.12 21.21
CA ASP A 44 21.96 -4.45 20.59
C ASP A 44 20.84 -5.46 20.77
N SER A 45 20.00 -5.22 21.78
CA SER A 45 18.79 -5.98 22.01
C SER A 45 17.89 -5.59 20.86
N SER A 46 18.20 -6.11 19.67
CA SER A 46 17.36 -6.01 18.50
C SER A 46 16.15 -6.82 18.91
N GLU A 47 15.11 -6.14 19.40
CA GLU A 47 13.77 -6.68 19.29
C GLU A 47 13.68 -7.30 17.90
N THR A 48 13.45 -8.61 17.86
CA THR A 48 13.49 -9.39 16.63
C THR A 48 12.52 -8.74 15.67
N PHE A 49 13.01 -7.87 14.78
CA PHE A 49 12.15 -7.11 13.90
C PHE A 49 11.34 -8.11 13.07
N VAL A 50 10.03 -8.11 13.29
CA VAL A 50 9.07 -8.93 12.59
C VAL A 50 8.63 -8.17 11.35
N LEU A 51 8.71 -8.83 10.20
CA LEU A 51 8.30 -8.24 8.94
C LEU A 51 6.76 -8.06 8.94
N PRO A 52 6.21 -6.91 8.52
CA PRO A 52 4.76 -6.78 8.39
C PRO A 52 4.21 -7.77 7.36
N ASP A 53 3.04 -8.34 7.65
CA ASP A 53 2.40 -9.42 6.88
C ASP A 53 2.34 -9.17 5.37
N ILE A 54 2.04 -7.92 4.97
CA ILE A 54 1.99 -7.55 3.56
C ILE A 54 3.29 -7.87 2.83
N TYR A 55 4.43 -7.61 3.44
CA TYR A 55 5.73 -7.88 2.82
C TYR A 55 6.06 -9.36 2.84
N GLU A 56 5.73 -10.08 3.91
CA GLU A 56 5.93 -11.53 3.99
C GLU A 56 5.11 -12.27 2.93
N ILE A 57 3.81 -11.96 2.84
CA ILE A 57 2.91 -12.52 1.82
C ILE A 57 3.41 -12.15 0.42
N SER A 58 3.80 -10.89 0.20
CA SER A 58 4.32 -10.45 -1.10
C SER A 58 5.55 -11.25 -1.53
N ILE A 59 6.50 -11.46 -0.62
CA ILE A 59 7.74 -12.21 -0.89
C ILE A 59 7.41 -13.68 -1.21
N ASN A 60 6.53 -14.31 -0.43
CA ASN A 60 6.08 -15.68 -0.68
C ASN A 60 5.33 -15.83 -2.01
N MET A 61 4.61 -14.79 -2.47
CA MET A 61 3.96 -14.77 -3.78
C MET A 61 4.97 -14.65 -4.95
N ILE A 62 6.08 -13.94 -4.74
CA ILE A 62 7.16 -13.78 -5.72
C ILE A 62 7.98 -15.08 -5.81
N TYR A 63 8.38 -15.62 -4.67
CA TYR A 63 9.21 -16.82 -4.54
C TYR A 63 8.53 -17.85 -3.64
N PRO A 64 7.72 -18.76 -4.21
CA PRO A 64 7.07 -19.82 -3.43
C PRO A 64 8.11 -20.89 -3.06
N GLY A 65 8.48 -20.94 -1.78
CA GLY A 65 9.48 -21.86 -1.23
C GLY A 65 10.68 -21.13 -0.63
N GLU A 66 11.66 -21.88 -0.14
CA GLU A 66 12.91 -21.32 0.38
C GLU A 66 13.97 -21.16 -0.71
N GLY A 67 14.88 -20.20 -0.54
CA GLY A 67 16.03 -20.03 -1.44
C GLY A 67 16.69 -18.66 -1.35
N ASP A 68 17.90 -18.56 -1.92
CA ASP A 68 18.77 -17.38 -1.79
C ASP A 68 18.07 -16.08 -2.23
N LYS A 69 17.35 -16.11 -3.35
CA LYS A 69 16.61 -14.94 -3.85
C LYS A 69 15.52 -14.46 -2.89
N LYS A 70 14.85 -15.39 -2.19
CA LYS A 70 13.85 -15.05 -1.18
C LYS A 70 14.54 -14.41 0.03
N ASN A 71 15.63 -15.00 0.50
CA ASN A 71 16.39 -14.50 1.63
C ASN A 71 16.98 -13.11 1.36
N GLU A 72 17.59 -12.90 0.19
CA GLU A 72 18.12 -11.62 -0.26
C GLU A 72 17.03 -10.54 -0.29
N LEU A 73 15.86 -10.86 -0.85
CA LEU A 73 14.73 -9.94 -0.89
C LEU A 73 14.22 -9.62 0.52
N SER A 74 14.02 -10.64 1.37
CA SER A 74 13.60 -10.47 2.76
C SER A 74 14.54 -9.57 3.55
N ILE A 75 15.86 -9.82 3.47
CA ILE A 75 16.88 -9.00 4.14
C ILE A 75 16.83 -7.56 3.62
N SER A 76 16.74 -7.38 2.30
CA SER A 76 16.70 -6.04 1.72
C SER A 76 15.45 -5.26 2.13
N ILE A 77 14.28 -5.91 2.17
CA ILE A 77 13.03 -5.26 2.57
C ILE A 77 13.07 -4.93 4.06
N LYS A 78 13.52 -5.87 4.89
CA LYS A 78 13.70 -5.66 6.34
C LYS A 78 14.61 -4.46 6.62
N LYS A 79 15.74 -4.35 5.92
CA LYS A 79 16.64 -3.19 6.04
C LYS A 79 15.92 -1.87 5.73
N LEU A 80 15.19 -1.80 4.61
CA LEU A 80 14.46 -0.60 4.22
C LEU A 80 13.41 -0.21 5.28
N LEU A 81 12.72 -1.20 5.87
CA LEU A 81 11.69 -0.93 6.87
C LEU A 81 12.27 -0.46 8.20
N ILE A 82 13.39 -1.03 8.65
CA ILE A 82 14.12 -0.58 9.84
C ILE A 82 14.59 0.87 9.67
N GLU A 83 15.01 1.25 8.45
CA GLU A 83 15.40 2.63 8.10
C GLU A 83 14.20 3.60 7.93
N GLY A 84 12.96 3.15 8.15
CA GLY A 84 11.75 3.96 7.95
C GLY A 84 11.37 4.20 6.48
N ARG A 85 11.97 3.48 5.54
CA ARG A 85 11.81 3.65 4.08
C ARG A 85 10.71 2.74 3.51
N GLY A 86 9.52 2.79 4.12
CA GLY A 86 8.36 1.97 3.72
C GLY A 86 7.94 2.14 2.26
N LYS A 87 8.04 3.37 1.74
CA LYS A 87 7.82 3.68 0.31
C LYS A 87 8.77 2.89 -0.60
N ASP A 88 10.06 2.91 -0.29
CA ASP A 88 11.08 2.23 -1.11
C ASP A 88 10.93 0.71 -1.00
N ALA A 89 10.54 0.20 0.18
CA ALA A 89 10.21 -1.21 0.37
C ALA A 89 9.03 -1.65 -0.51
N ALA A 90 7.94 -0.87 -0.53
CA ALA A 90 6.77 -1.15 -1.37
C ALA A 90 7.13 -1.08 -2.87
N GLN A 91 7.91 -0.08 -3.28
CA GLN A 91 8.45 0.04 -4.63
C GLN A 91 9.28 -1.17 -5.03
N LYS A 92 10.19 -1.64 -4.15
CA LYS A 92 11.05 -2.79 -4.44
C LYS A 92 10.27 -4.08 -4.60
N ILE A 93 9.25 -4.31 -3.75
CA ILE A 93 8.31 -5.43 -3.97
C ILE A 93 7.62 -5.31 -5.32
N GLY A 94 7.09 -4.12 -5.64
CA GLY A 94 6.43 -3.85 -6.92
C GLY A 94 7.33 -4.13 -8.12
N GLU A 95 8.60 -3.70 -8.08
CA GLU A 95 9.59 -3.92 -9.13
C GLU A 95 9.86 -5.41 -9.35
N VAL A 96 10.17 -6.14 -8.28
CA VAL A 96 10.50 -7.57 -8.38
C VAL A 96 9.28 -8.36 -8.88
N LEU A 97 8.10 -8.08 -8.33
CA LEU A 97 6.85 -8.74 -8.72
C LEU A 97 6.46 -8.41 -10.16
N GLY A 98 6.59 -7.13 -10.56
CA GLY A 98 6.40 -6.67 -11.93
C GLY A 98 7.33 -7.37 -12.91
N ARG A 99 8.63 -7.42 -12.62
CA ARG A 99 9.63 -8.12 -13.45
C ARG A 99 9.32 -9.62 -13.59
N GLN A 100 9.03 -10.31 -12.48
CA GLN A 100 8.72 -11.75 -12.50
C GLN A 100 7.44 -12.08 -13.28
N ARG A 101 6.46 -11.17 -13.28
CA ARG A 101 5.13 -11.39 -13.85
C ARG A 101 4.89 -10.55 -15.11
N LYS A 102 5.95 -9.96 -15.67
CA LYS A 102 5.93 -9.12 -16.88
C LYS A 102 4.87 -8.00 -16.81
N ASN A 103 4.71 -7.39 -15.63
CA ASN A 103 3.73 -6.32 -15.36
C ASN A 103 2.28 -6.69 -15.74
N SER A 104 1.92 -7.97 -15.56
CA SER A 104 0.60 -8.51 -15.87
C SER A 104 -0.52 -7.93 -15.00
N LYS A 105 -1.47 -7.21 -15.60
CA LYS A 105 -2.69 -6.72 -14.92
C LYS A 105 -3.44 -7.82 -14.18
N ALA A 106 -3.50 -9.01 -14.76
CA ALA A 106 -4.16 -10.15 -14.12
C ALA A 106 -3.47 -10.50 -12.80
N TYR A 107 -2.14 -10.50 -12.80
CA TYR A 107 -1.38 -10.77 -11.59
C TYR A 107 -1.43 -9.59 -10.59
N LEU A 108 -1.48 -8.35 -11.06
CA LEU A 108 -1.69 -7.18 -10.19
C LEU A 108 -3.02 -7.29 -9.42
N GLY A 109 -4.11 -7.64 -10.10
CA GLY A 109 -5.40 -7.85 -9.44
C GLY A 109 -5.38 -9.03 -8.47
N PHE A 110 -4.74 -10.13 -8.85
CA PHE A 110 -4.55 -11.28 -7.96
C PHE A 110 -3.75 -10.91 -6.71
N TYR A 111 -2.68 -10.12 -6.86
CA TYR A 111 -1.90 -9.58 -5.76
C TYR A 111 -2.77 -8.70 -4.85
N CYS A 112 -3.57 -7.81 -5.42
CA CYS A 112 -4.46 -6.95 -4.63
C CYS A 112 -5.44 -7.77 -3.79
N LYS A 113 -6.04 -8.81 -4.38
CA LYS A 113 -6.96 -9.72 -3.69
C LYS A 113 -6.29 -10.53 -2.58
N LYS A 114 -5.05 -10.97 -2.77
CA LYS A 114 -4.36 -11.89 -1.85
C LYS A 114 -3.54 -11.19 -0.76
N ALA A 115 -2.86 -10.10 -1.10
CA ALA A 115 -1.88 -9.49 -0.21
C ALA A 115 -2.44 -8.28 0.54
N LEU A 116 -3.14 -7.35 -0.12
CA LEU A 116 -3.56 -6.09 0.50
C LEU A 116 -4.48 -6.22 1.73
N PRO A 117 -5.34 -7.25 1.88
CA PRO A 117 -6.10 -7.45 3.11
C PRO A 117 -5.23 -7.57 4.37
N SER A 118 -3.95 -7.93 4.24
CA SER A 118 -2.99 -8.03 5.35
C SER A 118 -2.36 -6.69 5.78
N ILE A 119 -2.62 -5.60 5.06
CA ILE A 119 -2.17 -4.28 5.48
C ILE A 119 -2.98 -3.87 6.71
N ALA A 120 -2.28 -3.63 7.83
CA ALA A 120 -2.89 -3.03 9.00
C ALA A 120 -3.41 -1.62 8.66
N GLY A 121 -4.69 -1.38 8.93
CA GLY A 121 -5.37 -0.12 8.59
C GLY A 121 -6.60 -0.35 7.70
N GLY A 122 -7.13 0.75 7.17
CA GLY A 122 -8.28 0.75 6.29
C GLY A 122 -7.89 0.81 4.81
N LEU A 123 -8.88 1.10 3.97
CA LEU A 123 -8.70 1.22 2.53
C LEU A 123 -7.75 2.36 2.15
N ASN A 124 -7.65 3.43 2.94
CA ASN A 124 -6.74 4.53 2.65
C ASN A 124 -5.26 4.11 2.77
N GLU A 125 -4.92 3.33 3.79
CA GLU A 125 -3.56 2.79 3.99
C GLU A 125 -3.19 1.83 2.85
N ARG A 126 -4.15 0.99 2.43
CA ARG A 126 -3.98 0.11 1.25
C ARG A 126 -3.78 0.90 -0.04
N ALA A 127 -4.56 1.96 -0.25
CA ALA A 127 -4.41 2.84 -1.42
C ALA A 127 -3.05 3.54 -1.42
N GLN A 128 -2.59 4.01 -0.25
CA GLN A 128 -1.30 4.66 -0.08
C GLN A 128 -0.15 3.70 -0.39
N PHE A 129 -0.18 2.49 0.18
CA PHE A 129 0.80 1.45 -0.13
C PHE A 129 0.83 1.14 -1.63
N LEU A 130 -0.34 0.98 -2.25
CA LEU A 130 -0.45 0.70 -3.68
C LEU A 130 0.14 1.80 -4.55
N SER A 131 -0.02 3.08 -4.20
CA SER A 131 0.59 4.17 -4.96
C SER A 131 2.12 4.05 -5.01
N TRP A 132 2.75 3.60 -3.92
CA TRP A 132 4.19 3.34 -3.89
C TRP A 132 4.55 2.06 -4.65
N PHE A 133 3.81 0.97 -4.41
CA PHE A 133 4.02 -0.30 -5.11
C PHE A 133 3.97 -0.15 -6.64
N LEU A 134 3.01 0.62 -7.15
CA LEU A 134 2.81 0.79 -8.59
C LEU A 134 3.96 1.53 -9.28
N VAL A 135 4.71 2.37 -8.55
CA VAL A 135 5.94 2.99 -9.10
C VAL A 135 6.96 1.91 -9.50
N GLY A 136 7.10 0.86 -8.70
CA GLY A 136 7.96 -0.28 -9.06
C GLY A 136 7.33 -1.22 -10.10
N TYR A 137 6.02 -1.45 -9.99
CA TYR A 137 5.29 -2.38 -10.86
C TYR A 137 5.18 -1.90 -12.32
N GLY A 138 5.26 -0.59 -12.57
CA GLY A 138 5.26 0.00 -13.91
C GLY A 138 3.87 0.41 -14.40
N LYS A 139 3.70 0.56 -15.73
CA LYS A 139 2.63 1.28 -16.49
C LYS A 139 1.17 0.80 -16.32
N SER A 140 0.79 0.39 -15.12
CA SER A 140 -0.55 0.00 -14.73
C SER A 140 -1.07 0.91 -13.63
N GLY A 141 -2.37 1.09 -13.59
CA GLY A 141 -3.09 1.68 -12.47
C GLY A 141 -4.08 0.69 -11.88
N LEU A 142 -4.66 1.07 -10.76
CA LEU A 142 -5.69 0.29 -10.10
C LEU A 142 -6.86 1.19 -9.74
N VAL A 143 -8.09 0.73 -10.02
CA VAL A 143 -9.24 1.27 -9.31
C VAL A 143 -9.55 0.36 -8.14
N MET A 144 -9.70 0.95 -6.96
CA MET A 144 -10.23 0.29 -5.78
C MET A 144 -11.58 0.94 -5.45
N VAL A 145 -12.58 0.13 -5.16
CA VAL A 145 -13.93 0.56 -4.78
C VAL A 145 -14.25 -0.07 -3.43
N SER A 146 -14.75 0.71 -2.46
CA SER A 146 -15.25 0.14 -1.20
C SER A 146 -16.43 -0.76 -1.48
N LYS A 147 -16.65 -1.79 -0.68
CA LYS A 147 -17.94 -2.51 -0.68
C LYS A 147 -18.99 -1.81 0.17
N GLU A 148 -18.54 -1.14 1.24
CA GLU A 148 -19.39 -0.27 2.04
C GLU A 148 -19.99 0.83 1.15
N GLY A 149 -21.29 1.10 1.35
CA GLY A 149 -22.05 2.07 0.57
C GLY A 149 -22.38 1.65 -0.88
N ILE A 150 -22.03 0.43 -1.32
CA ILE A 150 -22.27 -0.05 -2.69
C ILE A 150 -23.28 -1.20 -2.67
N GLU A 151 -24.40 -1.04 -3.37
CA GLU A 151 -25.36 -2.11 -3.63
C GLU A 151 -24.96 -2.93 -4.86
N LYS A 152 -24.56 -2.25 -5.93
CA LYS A 152 -24.19 -2.89 -7.19
C LYS A 152 -23.03 -2.15 -7.85
N LEU A 153 -22.10 -2.93 -8.39
CA LEU A 153 -20.96 -2.46 -9.17
C LEU A 153 -20.90 -3.24 -10.48
N SER A 154 -20.79 -2.53 -11.60
CA SER A 154 -20.41 -3.12 -12.89
C SER A 154 -19.34 -2.30 -13.57
N ALA A 155 -18.46 -2.99 -14.31
CA ALA A 155 -17.40 -2.37 -15.08
C ALA A 155 -17.48 -2.83 -16.53
N SER A 156 -17.22 -1.93 -17.47
CA SER A 156 -17.16 -2.26 -18.89
C SER A 156 -16.07 -1.47 -19.60
N GLY A 157 -15.59 -1.99 -20.73
CA GLY A 157 -14.66 -1.25 -21.58
C GLY A 157 -15.29 0.03 -22.16
N ARG A 158 -14.54 0.76 -23.00
CA ARG A 158 -15.02 1.99 -23.64
C ARG A 158 -16.33 1.82 -24.44
N ARG A 159 -16.60 0.62 -24.96
CA ARG A 159 -17.84 0.30 -25.68
C ARG A 159 -18.80 -0.41 -24.72
N ARG A 160 -20.03 0.10 -24.61
CA ARG A 160 -21.10 -0.50 -23.80
C ARG A 160 -21.41 -1.92 -24.29
N GLY A 161 -21.77 -2.82 -23.36
CA GLY A 161 -22.27 -4.17 -23.64
C GLY A 161 -21.31 -5.31 -23.33
N GLU A 162 -20.01 -5.07 -23.16
CA GLU A 162 -19.04 -6.07 -22.69
C GLU A 162 -18.67 -5.81 -21.23
N PHE A 163 -19.50 -6.33 -20.33
CA PHE A 163 -19.24 -6.25 -18.89
C PHE A 163 -18.08 -7.16 -18.51
N TRP A 164 -17.18 -6.63 -17.70
CA TRP A 164 -16.13 -7.40 -17.06
C TRP A 164 -16.72 -8.27 -15.97
N LYS A 165 -16.17 -9.47 -15.83
CA LYS A 165 -16.61 -10.48 -14.88
C LYS A 165 -15.70 -10.48 -13.66
N LEU A 166 -16.28 -10.98 -12.57
CA LEU A 166 -15.54 -11.35 -11.37
C LEU A 166 -14.53 -12.46 -11.69
N VAL A 167 -13.34 -12.33 -11.11
CA VAL A 167 -12.31 -13.37 -11.13
C VAL A 167 -12.56 -14.30 -9.94
N GLU A 168 -12.82 -15.57 -10.24
CA GLU A 168 -13.02 -16.61 -9.24
C GLU A 168 -11.82 -16.77 -8.30
N GLU A 169 -12.07 -17.30 -7.11
CA GLU A 169 -11.03 -17.48 -6.11
C GLU A 169 -9.93 -18.46 -6.57
N GLY A 170 -8.68 -18.12 -6.26
CA GLY A 170 -7.52 -18.96 -6.54
C GLY A 170 -7.06 -18.96 -7.99
N LYS A 171 -7.75 -18.26 -8.90
CA LYS A 171 -7.38 -18.21 -10.33
C LYS A 171 -6.64 -16.93 -10.68
N ILE A 172 -5.59 -17.06 -11.49
CA ILE A 172 -5.10 -15.97 -12.33
C ILE A 172 -5.90 -16.09 -13.64
N PRO A 173 -6.66 -15.05 -14.04
CA PRO A 173 -7.64 -15.21 -15.10
C PRO A 173 -7.01 -15.59 -16.44
N SER A 174 -7.71 -16.49 -17.14
CA SER A 174 -7.41 -16.90 -18.51
C SER A 174 -8.34 -16.24 -19.53
N GLU A 175 -9.50 -15.73 -19.09
CA GLU A 175 -10.45 -15.06 -19.96
C GLU A 175 -10.19 -13.55 -20.06
N LYS A 176 -10.43 -12.98 -21.24
CA LYS A 176 -10.20 -11.55 -21.53
C LYS A 176 -11.05 -10.60 -20.68
N LEU A 177 -12.23 -11.04 -20.23
CA LEU A 177 -13.20 -10.22 -19.49
C LEU A 177 -13.14 -10.41 -17.97
N GLU A 178 -12.41 -11.39 -17.46
CA GLU A 178 -12.23 -11.61 -16.02
C GLU A 178 -11.23 -10.60 -15.45
N ARG A 179 -11.75 -9.55 -14.80
CA ARG A 179 -10.93 -8.39 -14.38
C ARG A 179 -11.33 -7.74 -13.07
N ILE A 180 -12.45 -8.17 -12.49
CA ILE A 180 -12.94 -7.64 -11.22
C ILE A 180 -12.43 -8.58 -10.13
N TYR A 181 -11.66 -8.05 -9.18
CA TYR A 181 -11.09 -8.82 -8.07
C TYR A 181 -11.72 -8.35 -6.77
N GLU A 182 -12.50 -9.22 -6.14
CA GLU A 182 -13.25 -8.88 -4.94
C GLU A 182 -12.62 -9.48 -3.69
N THR A 183 -12.66 -8.70 -2.62
CA THR A 183 -12.36 -9.06 -1.22
C THR A 183 -13.57 -8.73 -0.35
N ASP A 184 -13.50 -8.91 0.95
CA ASP A 184 -14.64 -8.69 1.84
C ASP A 184 -15.04 -7.22 1.96
N ASP A 185 -14.08 -6.30 1.81
CA ASP A 185 -14.28 -4.85 2.02
C ASP A 185 -14.04 -3.99 0.78
N ALA A 186 -13.44 -4.56 -0.29
CA ALA A 186 -13.12 -3.81 -1.49
C ALA A 186 -13.18 -4.65 -2.78
N VAL A 187 -13.34 -3.94 -3.89
CA VAL A 187 -13.21 -4.42 -5.27
C VAL A 187 -12.02 -3.74 -5.94
N TYR A 188 -11.16 -4.51 -6.60
CA TYR A 188 -9.98 -4.05 -7.32
C TYR A 188 -10.10 -4.31 -8.82
N ILE A 189 -9.80 -3.31 -9.63
CA ILE A 189 -9.89 -3.36 -11.10
C ILE A 189 -8.59 -2.78 -11.69
N PRO A 190 -7.64 -3.64 -12.10
CA PRO A 190 -6.40 -3.22 -12.76
C PRO A 190 -6.64 -2.68 -14.17
N PHE A 191 -5.95 -1.60 -14.53
CA PHE A 191 -6.02 -0.99 -15.87
C PHE A 191 -4.63 -0.56 -16.37
N SER A 192 -4.48 -0.42 -17.68
CA SER A 192 -3.24 0.05 -18.30
C SER A 192 -3.18 1.57 -18.37
N SER A 193 -1.97 2.14 -18.42
CA SER A 193 -1.78 3.54 -18.81
C SER A 193 -2.51 3.83 -20.14
N GLY A 194 -3.25 4.94 -20.19
CA GLY A 194 -4.08 5.31 -21.34
C GLY A 194 -5.39 4.52 -21.54
N GLU A 195 -5.67 3.48 -20.74
CA GLU A 195 -6.91 2.72 -20.82
C GLU A 195 -8.10 3.56 -20.35
N ILE A 196 -9.23 3.46 -21.05
CA ILE A 196 -10.48 4.12 -20.68
C ILE A 196 -11.54 3.05 -20.50
N PHE A 197 -12.21 3.08 -19.35
CA PHE A 197 -13.30 2.17 -19.02
C PHE A 197 -14.34 2.89 -18.15
N ILE A 198 -15.51 2.25 -18.00
CA ILE A 198 -16.66 2.82 -17.31
C ILE A 198 -16.96 1.96 -16.08
N LEU A 199 -17.24 2.62 -14.96
CA LEU A 199 -17.81 2.02 -13.76
C LEU A 199 -19.23 2.53 -13.57
N ASP A 200 -20.17 1.62 -13.47
CA ASP A 200 -21.54 1.89 -13.08
C ASP A 200 -21.73 1.42 -11.64
N ILE A 201 -22.17 2.34 -10.78
CA ILE A 201 -22.29 2.13 -9.34
C ILE A 201 -23.70 2.50 -8.88
N VAL A 202 -24.32 1.60 -8.12
CA VAL A 202 -25.55 1.85 -7.37
C VAL A 202 -25.20 1.93 -5.89
N GLY A 203 -25.54 3.06 -5.27
CA GLY A 203 -25.31 3.34 -3.86
C GLY A 203 -26.32 2.63 -2.96
N SER A 204 -25.88 2.28 -1.76
CA SER A 204 -26.72 1.71 -0.71
C SER A 204 -26.85 2.65 0.50
N ASP A 205 -27.78 2.33 1.40
CA ASP A 205 -27.93 3.03 2.68
C ASP A 205 -26.87 2.60 3.72
N GLN A 206 -25.97 1.68 3.37
CA GLN A 206 -25.02 1.03 4.29
C GLN A 206 -23.64 1.70 4.25
N GLY A 207 -23.58 3.00 4.56
CA GLY A 207 -22.33 3.74 4.74
C GLY A 207 -21.85 4.56 3.53
N GLU A 208 -20.67 5.19 3.66
CA GLU A 208 -20.08 6.04 2.62
C GLU A 208 -19.42 5.17 1.53
N ALA A 209 -19.85 5.36 0.28
CA ALA A 209 -19.18 4.77 -0.87
C ALA A 209 -17.91 5.55 -1.20
N ALA A 210 -16.83 4.84 -1.52
CA ALA A 210 -15.56 5.44 -1.92
C ALA A 210 -14.93 4.71 -3.11
N VAL A 211 -14.39 5.51 -4.04
CA VAL A 211 -13.64 5.03 -5.20
C VAL A 211 -12.28 5.72 -5.22
N TRP A 212 -11.21 4.92 -5.31
CA TRP A 212 -9.84 5.37 -5.48
C TRP A 212 -9.35 4.99 -6.87
N LYS A 213 -8.96 5.97 -7.67
CA LYS A 213 -8.08 5.76 -8.83
C LYS A 213 -6.64 5.93 -8.36
N ILE A 214 -5.88 4.84 -8.39
CA ILE A 214 -4.53 4.75 -7.87
C ILE A 214 -3.56 4.61 -9.04
N LEU A 215 -2.59 5.50 -9.10
CA LEU A 215 -1.52 5.54 -10.09
C LEU A 215 -0.16 5.69 -9.38
N PRO A 216 0.95 5.38 -10.08
CA PRO A 216 2.29 5.66 -9.59
C PRO A 216 2.50 7.12 -9.12
N GLU A 217 1.86 8.08 -9.80
CA GLU A 217 2.03 9.50 -9.54
C GLU A 217 1.10 10.04 -8.44
N GLY A 218 0.09 9.27 -8.02
CA GLY A 218 -0.81 9.70 -6.96
C GLY A 218 -2.16 8.98 -6.94
N ILE A 219 -3.01 9.44 -6.01
CA ILE A 219 -4.31 8.85 -5.71
C ILE A 219 -5.38 9.91 -5.92
N ASN A 220 -6.41 9.58 -6.70
CA ASN A 220 -7.64 10.37 -6.76
C ASN A 220 -8.76 9.60 -6.05
N ARG A 221 -9.26 10.16 -4.94
CA ARG A 221 -10.38 9.59 -4.18
C ARG A 221 -11.65 10.40 -4.45
N LYS A 222 -12.76 9.69 -4.64
CA LYS A 222 -14.11 10.28 -4.65
C LYS A 222 -14.98 9.52 -3.66
N THR A 223 -15.86 10.25 -2.98
CA THR A 223 -16.78 9.68 -2.01
C THR A 223 -18.21 10.14 -2.28
N TRP A 224 -19.17 9.32 -1.85
CA TRP A 224 -20.58 9.63 -1.92
C TRP A 224 -21.24 9.17 -0.62
N SER A 225 -22.10 10.02 -0.07
CA SER A 225 -22.87 9.70 1.12
C SER A 225 -23.77 8.49 0.90
N ALA A 226 -24.11 7.82 2.00
CA ALA A 226 -25.11 6.75 2.03
C ALA A 226 -26.43 7.22 1.40
N GLY A 227 -27.09 6.34 0.67
CA GLY A 227 -28.38 6.62 0.03
C GLY A 227 -28.54 5.92 -1.33
N PRO A 228 -29.77 5.86 -1.85
CA PRO A 228 -30.04 5.34 -3.17
C PRO A 228 -29.63 6.36 -4.24
N TRP A 229 -28.60 6.02 -5.02
CA TRP A 229 -28.16 6.82 -6.17
C TRP A 229 -27.51 5.93 -7.21
N GLU A 230 -27.42 6.45 -8.44
CA GLU A 230 -26.69 5.80 -9.53
C GLU A 230 -25.61 6.75 -10.07
N ARG A 231 -24.41 6.21 -10.31
CA ARG A 231 -23.28 6.96 -10.87
C ARG A 231 -22.61 6.16 -11.96
N GLU A 232 -22.45 6.81 -13.12
CA GLU A 232 -21.52 6.39 -14.17
C GLU A 232 -20.21 7.18 -13.99
N ILE A 233 -19.10 6.47 -13.87
CA ILE A 233 -17.76 7.05 -13.70
C ILE A 233 -16.88 6.58 -14.84
N THR A 234 -16.43 7.51 -15.68
CA THR A 234 -15.38 7.22 -16.66
C THR A 234 -14.02 7.27 -16.00
N ILE A 235 -13.33 6.12 -15.98
CA ILE A 235 -11.94 6.03 -15.54
C ILE A 235 -11.03 6.22 -16.75
N ARG A 236 -10.04 7.10 -16.60
CA ARG A 236 -9.02 7.35 -17.61
C ARG A 236 -7.66 7.06 -16.99
N GLY A 237 -6.94 6.08 -17.51
CA GLY A 237 -5.53 5.88 -17.21
C GLY A 237 -4.73 7.02 -17.82
N ASP A 238 -3.89 7.66 -17.04
CA ASP A 238 -3.09 8.78 -17.54
C ASP A 238 -2.04 8.22 -18.51
N ARG A 239 -1.82 8.93 -19.63
CA ARG A 239 -0.77 8.55 -20.59
C ARG A 239 0.54 9.09 -20.06
N VAL A 240 1.49 8.19 -19.81
CA VAL A 240 2.88 8.60 -19.62
C VAL A 240 3.44 8.87 -21.03
N ASN A 241 3.63 10.15 -21.36
CA ASN A 241 4.32 10.55 -22.59
C ASN A 241 5.81 10.17 -22.49
#